data_AF-A0A838U752-F1
#
_entry.id   AF-A0A838U752-F1
#
_cell.length_a   1.000
_cell.length_b   1.000
_cell.length_c   1.000
_cell.angle_alpha   90.00
_cell.angle_beta   90.00
_cell.angle_gamma   90.00
#
_symmetry.space_group_name_H-M   'P 1'
#
loop_
_entity.id
_entity.type
_entity.pdbx_description
1 polymer ?
#
loop_
_entity_poly.entity_id
_entity_poly.type
_entity_poly.pdbx_seq_one_letter_code
_entity_poly.pdbx_strand_id
1 'polypeptide(L)'
;MNLKKDAFLSLLVTAAVMLSSFSFALARVDEGMFVPGQIKGLNLKKKGLKISPEDIYNPSGGGISEAVIRLSIGCTAEFVSPEGLILTNHHCGFDGLVSASTPQNDLVENGFRTDSRAGEISAKGYSVFITRRVEDVTSTINAGTAGMNGAALTEAFKKNIDTLTASEQATAPKGSIVRVQTLNSGYFHYLYETMEVKDVRIVYAPPRNIGIFGGDPDNFEWTRHTGDFTFLRAYVAPDGSSAAYSPNNLPFKPRKFLTMNIGGLKENDFVFVMGYPGNTTRYRESFSMEYARDANFPFLENWLTALSDSLREIGSTDEKKRIAFQSNIASFDNSRKAFG
;
A
#
# COMPACT_ATOMS: atom_id res chain seq x y z
N MET A 1 -24.40 58.68 6.41
CA MET A 1 -23.72 57.37 6.46
C MET A 1 -23.57 57.00 7.92
N ASN A 2 -24.20 55.91 8.35
CA ASN A 2 -24.52 55.69 9.76
C ASN A 2 -23.40 54.86 10.41
N LEU A 3 -22.30 55.52 10.80
CA LEU A 3 -21.05 54.91 11.32
C LEU A 3 -21.26 53.79 12.34
N LYS A 4 -22.33 53.85 13.15
CA LYS A 4 -22.67 52.79 14.11
C LYS A 4 -23.17 51.49 13.45
N LYS A 5 -23.92 51.59 12.35
CA LYS A 5 -24.39 50.42 11.57
C LYS A 5 -23.23 49.77 10.83
N ASP A 6 -22.33 50.57 10.27
CA ASP A 6 -21.17 50.07 9.52
C ASP A 6 -20.13 49.41 10.44
N ALA A 7 -19.94 49.94 11.65
CA ALA A 7 -19.12 49.32 12.69
C ALA A 7 -19.73 48.01 13.23
N PHE A 8 -21.06 47.96 13.40
CA PHE A 8 -21.76 46.76 13.84
C PHE A 8 -21.70 45.64 12.79
N LEU A 9 -21.87 46.00 11.50
CA LEU A 9 -21.77 45.04 10.40
C LEU A 9 -20.33 44.52 10.23
N SER A 10 -19.32 45.38 10.34
CA SER A 10 -17.91 44.95 10.35
C SER A 10 -17.60 43.99 11.50
N LEU A 11 -18.11 44.27 12.71
CA LEU A 11 -17.92 43.41 13.88
C LEU A 11 -18.59 42.04 13.68
N LEU A 12 -19.79 42.01 13.09
CA LEU A 12 -20.50 40.77 12.75
C LEU A 12 -19.75 39.95 11.70
N VAL A 13 -19.19 40.59 10.67
CA VAL A 13 -18.38 39.90 9.65
C VAL A 13 -17.08 39.37 10.25
N THR A 14 -16.37 40.16 11.08
CA THR A 14 -15.16 39.69 11.75
C THR A 14 -15.46 38.53 12.71
N ALA A 15 -16.56 38.61 13.46
CA ALA A 15 -17.01 37.52 14.33
C ALA A 15 -17.39 36.27 13.53
N ALA A 16 -18.12 36.41 12.43
CA ALA A 16 -18.47 35.28 11.55
C ALA A 16 -17.23 34.62 10.93
N VAL A 17 -16.24 35.41 10.50
CA VAL A 17 -14.95 34.90 10.01
C VAL A 17 -14.21 34.17 11.12
N MET A 18 -14.06 34.75 12.31
CA MET A 18 -13.41 34.08 13.44
C MET A 18 -14.12 32.80 13.89
N LEU A 19 -15.45 32.79 13.97
CA LEU A 19 -16.22 31.59 14.31
C LEU A 19 -16.14 30.51 13.22
N SER A 20 -16.11 30.88 11.94
CA SER A 20 -15.94 29.94 10.83
C SER A 20 -14.55 29.32 10.79
N SER A 21 -13.51 30.05 11.22
CA SER A 21 -12.15 29.54 11.35
C SER A 21 -11.96 28.66 12.59
N PHE A 22 -12.75 28.85 13.65
CA PHE A 22 -12.67 28.08 14.89
C PHE A 22 -13.09 26.62 14.72
N SER A 23 -14.00 26.33 13.78
CA SER A 23 -14.46 24.96 13.49
C SER A 23 -13.35 24.05 12.94
N PHE A 24 -12.33 24.60 12.28
CA PHE A 24 -11.18 23.81 11.81
C PHE A 24 -10.22 23.43 12.93
N ALA A 25 -10.16 24.20 14.02
CA ALA A 25 -9.27 23.92 15.15
C ALA A 25 -9.77 22.77 16.04
N LEU A 26 -11.05 22.40 15.94
CA LEU A 26 -11.67 21.28 16.68
C LEU A 26 -11.77 19.99 15.87
N ALA A 27 -11.24 19.96 14.64
CA ALA A 27 -11.11 18.72 13.90
C ALA A 27 -10.19 17.77 14.69
N ARG A 28 -10.79 16.75 15.31
CA ARG A 28 -10.03 15.68 15.95
C ARG A 28 -9.27 14.95 14.85
N VAL A 29 -7.95 15.03 14.90
CA VAL A 29 -7.01 14.34 13.99
C VAL A 29 -6.95 12.85 14.34
N ASP A 30 -8.11 12.19 14.39
CA ASP A 30 -8.19 10.75 14.58
C ASP A 30 -7.88 9.99 13.29
N GLU A 31 -8.11 10.64 12.15
CA GLU A 31 -7.86 10.11 10.81
C GLU A 31 -6.50 10.57 10.26
N GLY A 32 -5.74 9.64 9.68
CA GLY A 32 -4.52 9.98 8.95
C GLY A 32 -3.70 8.77 8.52
N MET A 33 -2.94 8.93 7.44
CA MET A 33 -1.89 8.01 7.01
C MET A 33 -0.55 8.66 7.34
N PHE A 34 0.03 8.26 8.46
CA PHE A 34 1.23 8.90 9.01
C PHE A 34 2.48 8.17 8.52
N VAL A 35 3.49 8.92 8.07
CA VAL A 35 4.78 8.32 7.75
C VAL A 35 5.44 7.80 9.03
N PRO A 36 6.30 6.75 8.96
CA PRO A 36 6.87 6.15 10.17
C PRO A 36 7.59 7.13 11.11
N GLY A 37 8.27 8.15 10.56
CA GLY A 37 8.93 9.19 11.36
C GLY A 37 7.99 10.06 12.20
N GLN A 38 6.70 10.14 11.84
CA GLN A 38 5.70 10.92 12.58
C GLN A 38 5.11 10.17 13.78
N ILE A 39 5.27 8.83 13.86
CA ILE A 39 4.63 7.98 14.87
C ILE A 39 4.96 8.45 16.30
N LYS A 40 6.19 8.90 16.54
CA LYS A 40 6.63 9.41 17.85
C LYS A 40 5.86 10.64 18.32
N GLY A 41 5.36 11.46 17.39
CA GLY A 41 4.55 12.64 17.68
C GLY A 41 3.07 12.33 17.95
N LEU A 42 2.62 11.10 17.70
CA LEU A 42 1.23 10.70 17.84
C LEU A 42 0.92 10.29 19.29
N ASN A 43 -0.28 10.65 19.76
CA ASN A 43 -0.73 10.31 21.11
C ASN A 43 -1.32 8.89 21.21
N LEU A 44 -0.59 7.89 20.71
CA LEU A 44 -1.08 6.51 20.58
C LEU A 44 -1.30 5.82 21.94
N LYS A 45 -0.55 6.22 22.98
CA LYS A 45 -0.74 5.68 24.34
C LYS A 45 -2.13 5.98 24.89
N LYS A 46 -2.68 7.19 24.63
CA LYS A 46 -4.06 7.52 25.01
C LYS A 46 -5.10 6.69 24.26
N LYS A 47 -4.75 6.16 23.09
CA LYS A 47 -5.61 5.28 22.29
C LYS A 47 -5.50 3.80 22.67
N GLY A 48 -4.55 3.43 23.55
CA GLY A 48 -4.38 2.06 24.03
C GLY A 48 -3.11 1.35 23.56
N LEU A 49 -2.19 2.04 22.86
CA LEU A 49 -0.89 1.48 22.52
C LEU A 49 -0.08 1.18 23.79
N LYS A 50 0.36 -0.08 23.94
CA LYS A 50 1.12 -0.56 25.10
C LYS A 50 2.64 -0.56 24.90
N ILE A 51 3.10 -0.53 23.66
CA ILE A 51 4.52 -0.48 23.28
C ILE A 51 4.98 0.97 23.05
N SER A 52 6.29 1.18 22.96
CA SER A 52 6.81 2.49 22.59
C SER A 52 6.65 2.74 21.08
N PRO A 53 6.51 4.01 20.64
CA PRO A 53 6.58 4.36 19.23
C PRO A 53 7.84 3.83 18.52
N GLU A 54 8.96 3.79 19.23
CA GLU A 54 10.24 3.26 18.76
C GLU A 54 10.20 1.75 18.49
N ASP A 55 9.36 1.00 19.22
CA ASP A 55 9.12 -0.42 18.92
C ASP A 55 8.36 -0.60 17.60
N ILE A 56 7.60 0.42 17.14
CA ILE A 56 6.92 0.38 15.84
C ILE A 56 7.89 0.75 14.72
N TYR A 57 8.58 1.89 14.84
CA TYR A 57 9.56 2.36 13.86
C TYR A 57 10.82 2.86 14.56
N ASN A 58 11.95 2.25 14.22
CA ASN A 58 13.27 2.70 14.63
C ASN A 58 14.18 2.76 13.40
N PRO A 59 14.69 3.94 13.01
CA PRO A 59 15.59 4.06 11.86
C PRO A 59 16.95 3.37 12.07
N SER A 60 17.37 3.14 13.31
CA SER A 60 18.56 2.31 13.64
C SER A 60 18.26 0.81 13.60
N GLY A 61 16.99 0.45 13.43
CA GLY A 61 16.50 -0.89 13.23
C GLY A 61 15.82 -1.52 14.45
N GLY A 62 15.17 -2.66 14.22
CA GLY A 62 14.50 -3.46 15.24
C GLY A 62 13.02 -3.12 15.50
N GLY A 63 12.46 -2.14 14.80
CA GLY A 63 11.03 -1.82 14.84
C GLY A 63 10.17 -2.83 14.09
N ILE A 64 8.88 -2.93 14.46
CA ILE A 64 7.86 -3.78 13.81
C ILE A 64 7.76 -3.46 12.31
N SER A 65 8.03 -2.21 11.90
CA SER A 65 8.03 -1.79 10.49
C SER A 65 8.93 -2.62 9.59
N GLU A 66 10.01 -3.23 10.10
CA GLU A 66 10.89 -4.10 9.32
C GLU A 66 10.24 -5.44 8.93
N ALA A 67 9.20 -5.86 9.64
CA ALA A 67 8.42 -7.03 9.29
C ALA A 67 7.37 -6.73 8.20
N VAL A 68 7.01 -5.46 7.99
CA VAL A 68 6.02 -5.04 7.00
C VAL A 68 6.72 -4.70 5.69
N ILE A 69 6.24 -5.29 4.60
CA ILE A 69 6.90 -5.27 3.30
C ILE A 69 5.91 -4.95 2.19
N ARG A 70 6.43 -4.41 1.09
CA ARG A 70 5.64 -4.12 -0.10
C ARG A 70 5.87 -5.18 -1.15
N LEU A 71 4.79 -5.73 -1.71
CA LEU A 71 4.87 -6.58 -2.89
C LEU A 71 5.02 -5.72 -4.15
N SER A 72 5.77 -6.19 -5.15
CA SER A 72 5.94 -5.51 -6.45
C SER A 72 4.61 -5.16 -7.11
N ILE A 73 3.59 -5.98 -6.87
CA ILE A 73 2.21 -5.85 -7.37
C ILE A 73 1.37 -4.78 -6.65
N GLY A 74 1.94 -4.03 -5.71
CA GLY A 74 1.25 -2.91 -5.04
C GLY A 74 0.52 -3.27 -3.75
N CYS A 75 0.56 -4.52 -3.32
CA CYS A 75 0.03 -4.95 -2.03
C CYS A 75 1.00 -4.74 -0.86
N THR A 76 0.43 -4.71 0.35
CA THR A 76 1.17 -4.87 1.61
C THR A 76 1.21 -6.35 2.00
N ALA A 77 2.28 -6.73 2.68
CA ALA A 77 2.43 -8.05 3.27
C ALA A 77 3.31 -7.96 4.52
N GLU A 78 3.42 -9.06 5.27
CA GLU A 78 4.20 -9.11 6.50
C GLU A 78 4.97 -10.42 6.64
N PHE A 79 6.21 -10.34 7.13
CA PHE A 79 6.95 -11.51 7.59
C PHE A 79 6.34 -12.05 8.88
N VAL A 80 6.06 -13.35 8.91
CA VAL A 80 5.45 -14.05 10.05
C VAL A 80 6.27 -15.26 10.52
N SER A 81 7.51 -15.40 10.02
CA SER A 81 8.46 -16.41 10.51
C SER A 81 9.92 -15.99 10.32
N PRO A 82 10.87 -16.61 11.05
CA PRO A 82 12.31 -16.36 10.88
C PRO A 82 12.89 -16.92 9.58
N GLU A 83 12.09 -17.64 8.78
CA GLU A 83 12.48 -18.21 7.50
C GLU A 83 11.67 -17.59 6.35
N GLY A 84 11.38 -16.30 6.46
CA GLY A 84 10.83 -15.51 5.37
C GLY A 84 9.42 -15.91 4.94
N LEU A 85 8.64 -16.57 5.81
CA LEU A 85 7.21 -16.79 5.56
C LEU A 85 6.53 -15.42 5.53
N ILE A 86 5.73 -15.19 4.51
CA ILE A 86 5.01 -13.95 4.28
C ILE A 86 3.51 -14.23 4.32
N LEU A 87 2.76 -13.42 5.04
CA LEU A 87 1.31 -13.36 4.99
C LEU A 87 0.87 -12.14 4.18
N THR A 88 -0.12 -12.31 3.31
CA THR A 88 -0.78 -11.25 2.54
C THR A 88 -2.20 -11.70 2.20
N ASN A 89 -2.98 -10.87 1.51
CA ASN A 89 -4.32 -11.25 1.08
C ASN A 89 -4.30 -12.28 -0.05
N HIS A 90 -5.36 -13.08 -0.16
CA HIS A 90 -5.56 -14.03 -1.25
C HIS A 90 -5.57 -13.31 -2.61
N HIS A 91 -6.30 -12.19 -2.70
CA HIS A 91 -6.33 -11.39 -3.93
C HIS A 91 -4.95 -10.83 -4.32
N CYS A 92 -4.06 -10.59 -3.35
CA CYS A 92 -2.68 -10.17 -3.61
C CYS A 92 -1.82 -11.33 -4.15
N GLY A 93 -2.14 -12.58 -3.82
CA GLY A 93 -1.49 -13.78 -4.37
C GLY A 93 -2.12 -14.31 -5.67
N PHE A 94 -3.23 -13.71 -6.11
CA PHE A 94 -4.09 -14.23 -7.17
C PHE A 94 -3.35 -14.39 -8.51
N ASP A 95 -2.62 -13.37 -8.96
CA ASP A 95 -1.86 -13.43 -10.22
C ASP A 95 -0.78 -14.50 -10.17
N GLY A 96 -0.15 -14.68 -9.01
CA GLY A 96 0.79 -15.78 -8.78
C GLY A 96 0.12 -17.14 -9.01
N LEU A 97 -1.07 -17.36 -8.43
CA LEU A 97 -1.84 -18.60 -8.59
C LEU A 97 -2.31 -18.81 -10.03
N VAL A 98 -2.84 -17.78 -10.69
CA VAL A 98 -3.25 -17.83 -12.11
C VAL A 98 -2.06 -18.20 -12.99
N SER A 99 -0.90 -17.57 -12.79
CA SER A 99 0.30 -17.81 -13.59
C SER A 99 0.88 -19.23 -13.44
N ALA A 100 0.57 -19.89 -12.32
CA ALA A 100 0.99 -21.25 -12.01
C ALA A 100 -0.09 -22.30 -12.30
N SER A 101 -1.31 -21.86 -12.65
CA SER A 101 -2.43 -22.74 -12.99
C SER A 101 -2.31 -23.30 -14.40
N THR A 102 -2.94 -24.46 -14.62
CA THR A 102 -3.12 -25.07 -15.95
C THR A 102 -4.60 -25.39 -16.17
N PRO A 103 -5.05 -25.68 -17.41
CA PRO A 103 -6.44 -26.09 -17.63
C PRO A 103 -6.86 -27.35 -16.85
N GLN A 104 -5.90 -28.20 -16.46
CA GLN A 104 -6.14 -29.40 -15.67
C GLN A 104 -6.02 -29.15 -14.16
N ASN A 105 -5.43 -28.02 -13.74
CA ASN A 105 -5.17 -27.68 -12.35
C ASN A 105 -5.30 -26.17 -12.13
N ASP A 106 -6.53 -25.71 -11.90
CA ASP A 106 -6.84 -24.33 -11.53
C ASP A 106 -6.57 -24.13 -10.03
N LEU A 107 -5.43 -23.52 -9.71
CA LEU A 107 -4.98 -23.27 -8.33
C LEU A 107 -5.77 -22.15 -7.65
N VAL A 108 -6.44 -21.29 -8.42
CA VAL A 108 -7.35 -20.30 -7.86
C VAL A 108 -8.60 -21.00 -7.36
N GLU A 109 -9.19 -21.89 -8.19
CA GLU A 109 -10.41 -22.60 -7.82
C GLU A 109 -10.17 -23.56 -6.66
N ASN A 110 -9.14 -24.41 -6.77
CA ASN A 110 -8.91 -25.52 -5.84
C ASN A 110 -8.02 -25.15 -4.65
N GLY A 111 -7.36 -23.99 -4.69
CA GLY A 111 -6.34 -23.61 -3.72
C GLY A 111 -5.00 -24.32 -3.97
N PHE A 112 -4.03 -24.02 -3.12
CA PHE A 112 -2.69 -24.58 -3.19
C PHE A 112 -2.14 -24.84 -1.79
N ARG A 113 -1.47 -25.98 -1.61
CA ARG A 113 -0.71 -26.30 -0.39
C ARG A 113 0.47 -27.19 -0.75
N THR A 114 1.61 -26.90 -0.14
CA THR A 114 2.76 -27.82 -0.09
C THR A 114 3.14 -28.10 1.36
N ASP A 115 3.56 -29.34 1.64
CA ASP A 115 4.11 -29.73 2.95
C ASP A 115 5.64 -29.64 2.99
N SER A 116 6.28 -29.17 1.90
CA SER A 116 7.74 -29.00 1.83
C SER A 116 8.17 -27.75 1.08
N ARG A 117 9.36 -27.24 1.43
CA ARG A 117 10.03 -26.10 0.74
C ARG A 117 10.23 -26.35 -0.76
N ALA A 118 10.53 -27.60 -1.12
CA ALA A 118 10.77 -28.00 -2.51
C ALA A 118 9.49 -27.97 -3.36
N GLY A 119 8.31 -28.11 -2.75
CA GLY A 119 7.02 -28.01 -3.43
C GLY A 119 6.49 -26.58 -3.56
N GLU A 120 7.14 -25.58 -2.97
CA GLU A 120 6.71 -24.18 -3.10
C GLU A 120 6.87 -23.69 -4.55
N ILE A 121 5.82 -23.10 -5.11
CA ILE A 121 5.77 -22.71 -6.52
C ILE A 121 6.22 -21.25 -6.69
N SER A 122 6.96 -20.95 -7.75
CA SER A 122 7.39 -19.57 -8.01
C SER A 122 6.20 -18.66 -8.31
N ALA A 123 6.08 -17.54 -7.59
CA ALA A 123 5.14 -16.48 -7.88
C ALA A 123 5.74 -15.57 -8.96
N LYS A 124 5.49 -15.87 -10.24
CA LYS A 124 6.10 -15.14 -11.36
C LYS A 124 5.68 -13.67 -11.35
N GLY A 125 6.65 -12.76 -11.48
CA GLY A 125 6.42 -11.31 -11.45
C GLY A 125 6.37 -10.70 -10.04
N TYR A 126 6.51 -11.53 -8.99
CA TYR A 126 6.54 -11.06 -7.61
C TYR A 126 7.98 -10.77 -7.18
N SER A 127 8.18 -9.60 -6.59
CA SER A 127 9.32 -9.31 -5.73
C SER A 127 8.82 -8.64 -4.45
N VAL A 128 9.60 -8.70 -3.39
CA VAL A 128 9.29 -8.00 -2.12
C VAL A 128 10.28 -6.87 -1.90
N PHE A 129 9.78 -5.72 -1.47
CA PHE A 129 10.57 -4.55 -1.09
C PHE A 129 10.52 -4.38 0.42
N ILE A 130 11.67 -4.58 1.05
CA ILE A 130 11.87 -4.44 2.49
C ILE A 130 12.34 -3.01 2.75
N THR A 131 11.57 -2.23 3.50
CA THR A 131 11.93 -0.84 3.81
C THR A 131 12.95 -0.80 4.95
N ARG A 132 14.10 -0.18 4.70
CA ARG A 132 15.21 -0.08 5.67
C ARG A 132 15.27 1.29 6.33
N ARG A 133 15.05 2.34 5.55
CA ARG A 133 15.12 3.73 6.00
C ARG A 133 14.05 4.57 5.32
N VAL A 134 13.41 5.42 6.10
CA VAL A 134 12.53 6.49 5.63
C VAL A 134 12.98 7.79 6.27
N GLU A 135 13.20 8.82 5.46
CA GLU A 135 13.74 10.11 5.89
C GLU A 135 13.01 11.26 5.22
N ASP A 136 12.63 12.29 5.98
CA ASP A 136 12.10 13.53 5.41
C ASP A 136 13.26 14.36 4.86
N VAL A 137 13.27 14.54 3.54
CA VAL A 137 14.30 15.29 2.81
C VAL A 137 13.73 16.57 2.17
N THR A 138 12.56 17.01 2.64
CA THR A 138 11.83 18.16 2.07
C THR A 138 12.69 19.42 2.05
N SER A 139 13.40 19.73 3.14
CA SER A 139 14.29 20.89 3.20
C SER A 139 15.44 20.81 2.19
N THR A 140 15.99 19.62 1.99
CA THR A 140 17.09 19.37 1.04
C THR A 140 16.61 19.54 -0.40
N ILE A 141 15.42 19.04 -0.73
CA ILE A 141 14.86 19.18 -2.07
C ILE A 141 14.40 20.62 -2.36
N ASN A 142 13.93 21.35 -1.35
CA ASN A 142 13.53 22.76 -1.47
C ASN A 142 14.70 23.75 -1.47
N ALA A 143 15.94 23.29 -1.27
CA ALA A 143 17.09 24.18 -1.26
C ALA A 143 17.27 24.87 -2.62
N GLY A 144 17.32 26.21 -2.60
CA GLY A 144 17.53 27.03 -3.80
C GLY A 144 16.32 27.14 -4.74
N THR A 145 15.13 26.70 -4.34
CA THR A 145 13.91 26.77 -5.18
C THR A 145 13.01 27.98 -4.87
N ALA A 146 13.41 28.82 -3.91
CA ALA A 146 12.62 29.98 -3.49
C ALA A 146 12.35 30.94 -4.67
N GLY A 147 11.07 31.26 -4.89
CA GLY A 147 10.63 32.15 -5.98
C GLY A 147 10.52 31.49 -7.36
N MET A 148 10.90 30.21 -7.51
CA MET A 148 10.69 29.46 -8.75
C MET A 148 9.25 28.99 -8.87
N ASN A 149 8.77 28.83 -10.10
CA ASN A 149 7.44 28.30 -10.39
C ASN A 149 7.45 27.48 -11.70
N GLY A 150 6.36 26.75 -11.95
CA GLY A 150 6.13 26.03 -13.20
C GLY A 150 7.26 25.06 -13.56
N ALA A 151 7.71 25.14 -14.82
CA ALA A 151 8.76 24.28 -15.35
C ALA A 151 10.09 24.44 -14.61
N ALA A 152 10.48 25.68 -14.28
CA ALA A 152 11.75 25.95 -13.60
C ALA A 152 11.80 25.29 -12.21
N LEU A 153 10.70 25.36 -11.45
CA LEU A 153 10.60 24.69 -10.15
C LEU A 153 10.67 23.16 -10.30
N THR A 154 9.98 22.62 -11.31
CA THR A 154 9.97 21.18 -11.60
C THR A 154 11.36 20.66 -11.96
N GLU A 155 12.10 21.40 -12.78
CA GLU A 155 13.49 21.07 -13.14
C GLU A 155 14.44 21.16 -11.94
N ALA A 156 14.28 22.18 -11.09
CA ALA A 156 15.07 22.32 -9.88
C ALA A 156 14.83 21.15 -8.90
N PHE A 157 13.57 20.76 -8.67
CA PHE A 157 13.24 19.58 -7.88
C PHE A 157 13.82 18.31 -8.46
N LYS A 158 13.67 18.09 -9.78
CA LYS A 158 14.25 16.94 -10.45
C LYS A 158 15.76 16.86 -10.24
N LYS A 159 16.47 17.97 -10.44
CA LYS A 159 17.92 18.04 -10.24
C LYS A 159 18.31 17.73 -8.78
N ASN A 160 17.62 18.32 -7.81
CA ASN A 160 17.91 18.11 -6.39
C ASN A 160 17.64 16.65 -5.98
N ILE A 161 16.55 16.06 -6.47
CA ILE A 161 16.19 14.65 -6.25
C ILE A 161 17.24 13.72 -6.87
N ASP A 162 17.62 13.94 -8.13
CA ASP A 162 18.58 13.10 -8.84
C ASP A 162 19.95 13.15 -8.15
N THR A 163 20.38 14.34 -7.71
CA THR A 163 21.64 14.55 -6.97
C THR A 163 21.64 13.83 -5.63
N LEU A 164 20.60 14.03 -4.81
CA LEU A 164 20.49 13.41 -3.50
C LEU A 164 20.42 11.88 -3.63
N THR A 165 19.58 11.38 -4.54
CA THR A 165 19.40 9.95 -4.77
C THR A 165 20.71 9.29 -5.18
N ALA A 166 21.48 9.91 -6.09
CA ALA A 166 22.77 9.38 -6.52
C ALA A 166 23.79 9.33 -5.37
N SER A 167 23.86 10.39 -4.54
CA SER A 167 24.75 10.45 -3.39
C SER A 167 24.43 9.37 -2.34
N GLU A 168 23.15 9.26 -1.98
CA GLU A 168 22.67 8.28 -1.00
C GLU A 168 22.82 6.85 -1.52
N GLN A 169 22.53 6.61 -2.80
CA GLN A 169 22.71 5.30 -3.43
C GLN A 169 24.17 4.83 -3.45
N ALA A 170 25.13 5.76 -3.57
CA ALA A 170 26.57 5.44 -3.59
C ALA A 170 27.10 4.94 -2.23
N THR A 171 26.43 5.29 -1.13
CA THR A 171 26.81 4.88 0.23
C THR A 171 25.89 3.81 0.81
N ALA A 172 24.76 3.53 0.14
CA ALA A 172 23.81 2.53 0.59
C ALA A 172 24.40 1.10 0.56
N PRO A 173 23.97 0.20 1.47
CA PRO A 173 24.42 -1.18 1.46
C PRO A 173 24.13 -1.86 0.12
N LYS A 174 25.02 -2.76 -0.31
CA LYS A 174 24.87 -3.51 -1.58
C LYS A 174 23.48 -4.14 -1.70
N GLY A 175 22.85 -3.94 -2.86
CA GLY A 175 21.51 -4.44 -3.16
C GLY A 175 20.35 -3.57 -2.63
N SER A 176 20.65 -2.43 -2.02
CA SER A 176 19.63 -1.43 -1.67
C SER A 176 19.29 -0.55 -2.86
N ILE A 177 18.04 -0.12 -2.93
CA ILE A 177 17.49 0.84 -3.87
C ILE A 177 17.05 2.07 -3.09
N VAL A 178 17.65 3.20 -3.39
CA VAL A 178 17.28 4.51 -2.84
C VAL A 178 16.36 5.23 -3.83
N ARG A 179 15.28 5.81 -3.33
CA ARG A 179 14.37 6.66 -4.12
C ARG A 179 13.84 7.82 -3.28
N VAL A 180 13.62 8.97 -3.89
CA VAL A 180 12.87 10.06 -3.27
C VAL A 180 11.44 10.06 -3.83
N GLN A 181 10.46 10.02 -2.95
CA GLN A 181 9.05 10.14 -3.28
C GLN A 181 8.57 11.54 -2.94
N THR A 182 8.03 12.23 -3.94
CA THR A 182 7.31 13.49 -3.76
C THR A 182 5.85 13.18 -3.43
N LEU A 183 5.33 13.82 -2.38
CA LEU A 183 3.96 13.70 -1.88
C LEU A 183 3.28 15.08 -1.88
N ASN A 184 1.95 15.07 -1.82
CA ASN A 184 1.10 16.27 -1.79
C ASN A 184 1.54 17.32 -2.82
N SER A 185 1.61 16.94 -4.10
CA SER A 185 1.93 17.87 -5.20
C SER A 185 3.25 18.66 -5.03
N GLY A 186 4.24 18.13 -4.29
CA GLY A 186 5.52 18.81 -4.06
C GLY A 186 5.71 19.41 -2.67
N TYR A 187 4.73 19.27 -1.77
CA TYR A 187 4.88 19.79 -0.41
C TYR A 187 5.82 18.98 0.47
N PHE A 188 5.91 17.66 0.25
CA PHE A 188 6.78 16.79 1.03
C PHE A 188 7.62 15.89 0.13
N HIS A 189 8.86 15.67 0.51
CA HIS A 189 9.77 14.76 -0.17
C HIS A 189 10.36 13.79 0.85
N TYR A 190 10.12 12.50 0.65
CA TYR A 190 10.63 11.45 1.52
C TYR A 190 11.59 10.55 0.77
N LEU A 191 12.78 10.34 1.34
CA LEU A 191 13.72 9.35 0.88
C LEU A 191 13.35 7.98 1.46
N TYR A 192 13.37 6.97 0.61
CA TYR A 192 13.19 5.56 0.96
C TYR A 192 14.41 4.76 0.53
N GLU A 193 15.00 4.03 1.46
CA GLU A 193 15.97 2.99 1.18
C GLU A 193 15.29 1.63 1.33
N THR A 194 15.32 0.81 0.28
CA THR A 194 14.66 -0.49 0.25
C THR A 194 15.60 -1.58 -0.21
N MET A 195 15.40 -2.82 0.24
CA MET A 195 16.03 -4.00 -0.36
C MET A 195 14.96 -4.77 -1.15
N GLU A 196 15.25 -5.07 -2.41
CA GLU A 196 14.39 -5.95 -3.20
C GLU A 196 14.82 -7.41 -3.03
N VAL A 197 13.89 -8.33 -2.78
CA VAL A 197 14.11 -9.78 -2.90
C VAL A 197 13.26 -10.31 -4.05
N LYS A 198 13.92 -10.90 -5.05
CA LYS A 198 13.30 -11.24 -6.36
C LYS A 198 12.74 -12.64 -6.46
N ASP A 199 13.14 -13.57 -5.58
CA ASP A 199 12.60 -14.93 -5.54
C ASP A 199 11.52 -15.00 -4.47
N VAL A 200 10.27 -14.96 -4.90
CA VAL A 200 9.08 -15.11 -4.06
C VAL A 200 8.30 -16.35 -4.52
N ARG A 201 7.91 -17.19 -3.58
CA ARG A 201 7.22 -18.46 -3.85
C ARG A 201 5.91 -18.55 -3.08
N ILE A 202 4.89 -19.16 -3.66
CA ILE A 202 3.61 -19.45 -3.01
C ILE A 202 3.79 -20.72 -2.17
N VAL A 203 3.32 -20.65 -0.94
CA VAL A 203 3.40 -21.72 0.06
C VAL A 203 2.02 -22.32 0.31
N TYR A 204 1.01 -21.47 0.43
CA TYR A 204 -0.37 -21.87 0.67
C TYR A 204 -1.33 -20.80 0.16
N ALA A 205 -2.42 -21.23 -0.47
CA ALA A 205 -3.59 -20.41 -0.75
C ALA A 205 -4.84 -21.24 -0.50
N PRO A 206 -5.84 -20.73 0.23
CA PRO A 206 -7.12 -21.41 0.35
C PRO A 206 -7.84 -21.47 -1.01
N PRO A 207 -8.78 -22.40 -1.22
CA PRO A 207 -9.62 -22.44 -2.42
C PRO A 207 -10.45 -21.16 -2.58
N ARG A 208 -10.92 -20.91 -3.81
CA ARG A 208 -11.70 -19.71 -4.17
C ARG A 208 -12.90 -19.49 -3.26
N ASN A 209 -13.59 -20.56 -2.88
CA ASN A 209 -14.77 -20.50 -2.00
C ASN A 209 -14.44 -20.11 -0.55
N ILE A 210 -13.17 -19.95 -0.19
CA ILE A 210 -12.72 -19.37 1.09
C ILE A 210 -12.05 -18.03 0.83
N GLY A 211 -11.06 -17.99 -0.07
CA GLY A 211 -10.25 -16.80 -0.37
C GLY A 211 -11.05 -15.65 -0.99
N ILE A 212 -12.16 -15.97 -1.66
CA ILE A 212 -13.07 -15.04 -2.32
C ILE A 212 -14.53 -15.41 -1.99
N PHE A 213 -14.77 -15.96 -0.78
CA PHE A 213 -16.13 -16.26 -0.31
C PHE A 213 -17.02 -15.01 -0.37
N GLY A 214 -18.26 -15.18 -0.82
CA GLY A 214 -19.20 -14.10 -1.08
C GLY A 214 -18.99 -13.40 -2.43
N GLY A 215 -17.81 -13.54 -3.03
CA GLY A 215 -17.51 -13.04 -4.36
C GLY A 215 -17.72 -11.53 -4.50
N ASP A 216 -18.16 -11.12 -5.69
CA ASP A 216 -18.49 -9.73 -5.97
C ASP A 216 -19.62 -9.15 -5.11
N PRO A 217 -20.73 -9.87 -4.84
CA PRO A 217 -21.81 -9.39 -3.97
C PRO A 217 -21.36 -8.96 -2.57
N ASP A 218 -20.38 -9.65 -1.98
CA ASP A 218 -19.89 -9.30 -0.65
C ASP A 218 -18.81 -8.21 -0.70
N ASN A 219 -18.25 -7.85 -1.86
CA ASN A 219 -17.17 -6.87 -1.92
C ASN A 219 -17.65 -5.50 -1.41
N PHE A 220 -16.83 -4.81 -0.60
CA PHE A 220 -17.18 -3.61 0.16
C PHE A 220 -18.32 -3.74 1.20
N GLU A 221 -18.85 -4.93 1.45
CA GLU A 221 -19.94 -5.15 2.41
C GLU A 221 -19.49 -5.63 3.80
N TRP A 222 -20.32 -5.35 4.80
CA TRP A 222 -20.29 -5.90 6.15
C TRP A 222 -21.69 -6.38 6.58
N THR A 223 -21.88 -7.54 7.22
CA THR A 223 -20.90 -8.51 7.75
C THR A 223 -20.13 -9.25 6.65
N ARG A 224 -18.85 -9.52 6.89
CA ARG A 224 -17.98 -10.23 5.93
C ARG A 224 -17.47 -11.55 6.50
N HIS A 225 -17.40 -12.57 5.65
CA HIS A 225 -17.00 -13.94 6.02
C HIS A 225 -15.88 -14.51 5.12
N THR A 226 -15.15 -13.66 4.39
CA THR A 226 -14.09 -14.07 3.47
C THR A 226 -12.78 -14.37 4.19
N GLY A 227 -12.18 -15.53 3.92
CA GLY A 227 -10.84 -15.90 4.37
C GLY A 227 -9.77 -15.40 3.40
N ASP A 228 -9.67 -14.08 3.21
CA ASP A 228 -8.80 -13.45 2.21
C ASP A 228 -7.32 -13.43 2.65
N PHE A 229 -6.64 -14.57 2.56
CA PHE A 229 -5.22 -14.70 2.87
C PHE A 229 -4.48 -15.70 1.96
N THR A 230 -3.19 -15.45 1.73
CA THR A 230 -2.24 -16.35 1.06
C THR A 230 -0.90 -16.28 1.78
N PHE A 231 -0.21 -17.41 1.87
CA PHE A 231 1.17 -17.46 2.34
C PHE A 231 2.14 -17.53 1.18
N LEU A 232 3.10 -16.63 1.20
CA LEU A 232 4.26 -16.61 0.31
C LEU A 232 5.54 -16.87 1.12
N ARG A 233 6.67 -16.99 0.43
CA ARG A 233 8.00 -17.04 1.03
C ARG A 233 9.03 -16.34 0.16
N ALA A 234 9.87 -15.53 0.80
CA ALA A 234 11.02 -14.92 0.15
C ALA A 234 12.26 -15.82 0.23
N TYR A 235 13.05 -15.83 -0.85
CA TYR A 235 14.28 -16.60 -0.99
C TYR A 235 15.43 -15.70 -1.49
N VAL A 236 16.65 -16.02 -1.08
CA VAL A 236 17.88 -15.32 -1.46
C VAL A 236 18.95 -16.32 -1.89
N ALA A 237 19.97 -15.84 -2.59
CA ALA A 237 21.14 -16.67 -2.90
C ALA A 237 21.83 -17.14 -1.60
N PRO A 238 22.64 -18.22 -1.64
CA PRO A 238 23.36 -18.71 -0.46
C PRO A 238 24.26 -17.68 0.23
N ASP A 239 24.71 -16.64 -0.50
CA ASP A 239 25.48 -15.52 0.05
C ASP A 239 24.60 -14.43 0.72
N GLY A 240 23.28 -14.62 0.74
CA GLY A 240 22.29 -13.69 1.28
C GLY A 240 21.87 -12.57 0.34
N SER A 241 22.42 -12.52 -0.88
CA SER A 241 22.06 -11.49 -1.87
C SER A 241 20.73 -11.77 -2.55
N SER A 242 20.06 -10.71 -2.99
CA SER A 242 18.86 -10.84 -3.81
C SER A 242 19.18 -11.51 -5.14
N ALA A 243 18.46 -12.56 -5.47
CA ALA A 243 18.65 -13.34 -6.68
C ALA A 243 17.30 -13.69 -7.31
N ALA A 244 17.32 -13.90 -8.62
CA ALA A 244 16.19 -14.53 -9.31
C ALA A 244 16.01 -15.98 -8.82
N TYR A 245 14.88 -16.59 -9.19
CA TYR A 245 14.57 -17.98 -8.84
C TYR A 245 15.75 -18.93 -9.14
N SER A 246 16.08 -19.74 -8.15
CA SER A 246 17.00 -20.87 -8.27
C SER A 246 16.60 -21.94 -7.27
N PRO A 247 16.66 -23.24 -7.62
CA PRO A 247 16.42 -24.32 -6.67
C PRO A 247 17.42 -24.31 -5.49
N ASN A 248 18.57 -23.66 -5.65
CA ASN A 248 19.61 -23.56 -4.61
C ASN A 248 19.47 -22.33 -3.71
N ASN A 249 18.49 -21.46 -3.96
CA ASN A 249 18.24 -20.32 -3.08
C ASN A 249 17.75 -20.81 -1.72
N LEU A 250 18.09 -20.06 -0.66
CA LEU A 250 17.74 -20.37 0.71
C LEU A 250 16.62 -19.42 1.20
N PRO A 251 15.75 -19.87 2.13
CA PRO A 251 14.75 -18.99 2.73
C PRO A 251 15.38 -17.73 3.31
N PHE A 252 14.82 -16.57 2.96
CA PHE A 252 15.27 -15.30 3.49
C PHE A 252 15.08 -15.26 5.01
N LYS A 253 16.08 -14.75 5.73
CA LYS A 253 16.01 -14.58 7.19
C LYS A 253 15.73 -13.11 7.51
N PRO A 254 14.47 -12.73 7.78
CA PRO A 254 14.14 -11.34 8.07
C PRO A 254 14.69 -10.95 9.45
N ARG A 255 15.04 -9.66 9.61
CA ARG A 255 15.48 -9.11 10.89
C ARG A 255 14.35 -9.09 11.93
N LYS A 256 13.11 -8.93 11.46
CA LYS A 256 11.89 -8.95 12.27
C LYS A 256 10.79 -9.72 11.55
N PHE A 257 9.94 -10.36 12.35
CA PHE A 257 8.72 -11.01 11.90
C PHE A 257 7.65 -10.83 12.99
N LEU A 258 6.39 -10.85 12.58
CA LEU A 258 5.25 -10.72 13.47
C LEU A 258 4.90 -12.08 14.07
N THR A 259 4.41 -12.05 15.31
CA THR A 259 3.81 -13.22 15.96
C THR A 259 2.29 -13.09 15.91
N MET A 260 1.61 -14.23 15.86
CA MET A 260 0.15 -14.26 15.80
C MET A 260 -0.43 -14.35 17.21
N ASN A 261 -1.37 -13.46 17.53
CA ASN A 261 -2.16 -13.56 18.76
C ASN A 261 -3.36 -14.49 18.53
N ILE A 262 -3.39 -15.63 19.22
CA ILE A 262 -4.49 -16.62 19.16
C ILE A 262 -5.60 -16.36 20.20
N GLY A 263 -5.47 -15.33 21.04
CA GLY A 263 -6.43 -14.99 22.09
C GLY A 263 -7.68 -14.26 21.59
N GLY A 264 -7.78 -13.96 20.30
CA GLY A 264 -8.86 -13.17 19.70
C GLY A 264 -8.74 -11.67 19.99
N LEU A 265 -9.66 -10.90 19.39
CA LEU A 265 -9.83 -9.47 19.61
C LEU A 265 -11.19 -9.20 20.25
N LYS A 266 -11.25 -8.16 21.07
CA LYS A 266 -12.49 -7.65 21.66
C LYS A 266 -12.84 -6.29 21.08
N GLU A 267 -14.11 -5.94 21.18
CA GLU A 267 -14.55 -4.58 20.89
C GLU A 267 -13.73 -3.57 21.70
N ASN A 268 -13.32 -2.48 21.06
CA ASN A 268 -12.48 -1.42 21.63
C ASN A 268 -11.01 -1.81 21.92
N ASP A 269 -10.53 -2.98 21.50
CA ASP A 269 -9.09 -3.25 21.49
C ASP A 269 -8.37 -2.29 20.53
N PHE A 270 -7.21 -1.79 20.94
CA PHE A 270 -6.39 -0.92 20.11
C PHE A 270 -5.82 -1.70 18.91
N VAL A 271 -6.07 -1.19 17.71
CA VAL A 271 -5.50 -1.68 16.46
C VAL A 271 -4.81 -0.55 15.71
N PHE A 272 -3.73 -0.87 15.01
CA PHE A 272 -3.11 0.00 14.03
C PHE A 272 -2.71 -0.82 12.82
N VAL A 273 -2.67 -0.17 11.65
CA VAL A 273 -2.30 -0.80 10.38
C VAL A 273 -1.07 -0.09 9.85
N MET A 274 -0.09 -0.87 9.40
CA MET A 274 1.05 -0.39 8.62
C MET A 274 0.96 -0.97 7.23
N GLY A 275 1.25 -0.16 6.22
CA GLY A 275 1.25 -0.63 4.85
C GLY A 275 1.63 0.47 3.86
N TYR A 276 1.39 0.17 2.59
CA TYR A 276 1.80 0.98 1.46
C TYR A 276 0.55 1.46 0.70
N PRO A 277 -0.20 2.44 1.23
CA PRO A 277 -1.36 2.98 0.54
C PRO A 277 -0.94 3.56 -0.81
N GLY A 278 -1.71 3.29 -1.86
CA GLY A 278 -1.39 3.72 -3.23
C GLY A 278 -1.46 5.24 -3.39
N ASN A 279 -2.67 5.80 -3.36
CA ASN A 279 -2.89 7.24 -3.51
C ASN A 279 -4.08 7.71 -2.68
N THR A 280 -4.07 8.98 -2.28
CA THR A 280 -5.25 9.66 -1.71
C THR A 280 -5.34 11.07 -2.28
N THR A 281 -6.54 11.64 -2.25
CA THR A 281 -6.87 12.97 -2.81
C THR A 281 -7.51 13.89 -1.76
N ARG A 282 -7.08 13.77 -0.49
CA ARG A 282 -7.73 14.42 0.67
C ARG A 282 -7.81 15.95 0.61
N TYR A 283 -6.91 16.59 -0.13
CA TYR A 283 -6.78 18.06 -0.19
C TYR A 283 -7.23 18.64 -1.54
N ARG A 284 -8.07 17.92 -2.29
CA ARG A 284 -8.59 18.40 -3.57
C ARG A 284 -9.62 19.51 -3.37
N GLU A 285 -9.67 20.39 -4.35
CA GLU A 285 -10.62 21.49 -4.42
C GLU A 285 -12.03 20.98 -4.73
N SER A 286 -13.05 21.75 -4.35
CA SER A 286 -14.45 21.35 -4.54
C SER A 286 -14.81 21.06 -6.00
N PHE A 287 -14.31 21.86 -6.94
CA PHE A 287 -14.56 21.65 -8.37
C PHE A 287 -13.89 20.37 -8.92
N SER A 288 -12.74 19.97 -8.36
CA SER A 288 -12.09 18.70 -8.70
C SER A 288 -12.95 17.51 -8.23
N MET A 289 -13.62 17.65 -7.08
CA MET A 289 -14.55 16.64 -6.57
C MET A 289 -15.87 16.61 -7.33
N GLU A 290 -16.39 17.78 -7.75
CA GLU A 290 -17.58 17.88 -8.60
C GLU A 290 -17.34 17.20 -9.96
N TYR A 291 -16.22 17.49 -10.63
CA TYR A 291 -15.84 16.80 -11.86
C TYR A 291 -15.68 15.28 -11.66
N ALA A 292 -15.05 14.88 -10.55
CA ALA A 292 -14.89 13.46 -10.23
C ALA A 292 -16.25 12.76 -10.13
N ARG A 293 -17.19 13.35 -9.39
CA ARG A 293 -18.55 12.83 -9.17
C ARG A 293 -19.39 12.83 -10.45
N ASP A 294 -19.42 13.94 -11.18
CA ASP A 294 -20.43 14.17 -12.22
C ASP A 294 -20.00 13.68 -13.61
N ALA A 295 -18.70 13.53 -13.84
CA ALA A 295 -18.17 13.15 -15.15
C ALA A 295 -17.21 11.96 -15.09
N ASN A 296 -16.20 12.01 -14.22
CA ASN A 296 -15.11 11.03 -14.26
C ASN A 296 -15.53 9.66 -13.75
N PHE A 297 -16.13 9.57 -12.55
CA PHE A 297 -16.52 8.30 -11.95
C PHE A 297 -17.58 7.56 -12.77
N PRO A 298 -18.67 8.20 -13.25
CA PRO A 298 -19.62 7.53 -14.14
C PRO A 298 -18.98 7.01 -15.43
N PHE A 299 -18.03 7.75 -16.01
CA PHE A 299 -17.30 7.28 -17.18
C PHE A 299 -16.43 6.06 -16.86
N LEU A 300 -15.66 6.11 -15.77
CA LEU A 300 -14.77 5.02 -15.36
C LEU A 300 -15.54 3.74 -15.02
N GLU A 301 -16.66 3.84 -14.31
CA GLU A 301 -17.51 2.71 -13.97
C GLU A 301 -18.03 2.00 -15.24
N ASN A 302 -18.58 2.77 -16.19
CA ASN A 302 -19.09 2.23 -17.45
C ASN A 302 -17.98 1.60 -18.29
N TRP A 303 -16.82 2.25 -18.37
CA TRP A 303 -15.68 1.76 -19.13
C TRP A 303 -15.12 0.45 -18.54
N LEU A 304 -14.94 0.38 -17.23
CA LEU A 304 -14.45 -0.82 -16.54
C LEU A 304 -15.45 -1.97 -16.63
N THR A 305 -16.75 -1.68 -16.54
CA THR A 305 -17.82 -2.68 -16.74
C THR A 305 -17.73 -3.28 -18.13
N ALA A 306 -17.67 -2.45 -19.18
CA ALA A 306 -17.53 -2.92 -20.56
C ALA A 306 -16.29 -3.79 -20.79
N LEU A 307 -15.16 -3.43 -20.18
CA LEU A 307 -13.92 -4.25 -20.23
C LEU A 307 -14.11 -5.61 -19.55
N SER A 308 -14.67 -5.64 -18.35
CA SER A 308 -14.89 -6.88 -17.59
C SER A 308 -15.86 -7.83 -18.30
N ASP A 309 -16.97 -7.31 -18.83
CA ASP A 309 -18.00 -8.10 -19.51
C ASP A 309 -17.47 -8.67 -20.82
N SER A 310 -16.72 -7.87 -21.59
CA SER A 310 -16.10 -8.32 -22.84
C SER A 310 -15.13 -9.49 -22.60
N LEU A 311 -14.30 -9.42 -21.54
CA LEU A 311 -13.37 -10.51 -21.21
C LEU A 311 -14.10 -11.78 -20.76
N ARG A 312 -15.20 -11.64 -20.01
CA ARG A 312 -16.05 -12.77 -19.60
C ARG A 312 -16.69 -13.44 -20.82
N GLU A 313 -17.20 -12.65 -21.77
CA GLU A 313 -17.77 -13.16 -23.02
C GLU A 313 -16.73 -13.94 -23.84
N ILE A 314 -15.53 -13.38 -24.02
CA ILE A 314 -14.45 -14.06 -24.76
C ILE A 314 -14.02 -15.34 -24.04
N GLY A 315 -13.97 -15.35 -22.70
CA GLY A 315 -13.60 -16.51 -21.90
C GLY A 315 -14.67 -17.60 -21.83
N SER A 316 -15.93 -17.29 -22.14
CA SER A 316 -17.08 -18.21 -21.95
C SER A 316 -17.01 -19.49 -22.79
N THR A 317 -16.24 -19.49 -23.88
CA THR A 317 -16.13 -20.62 -24.82
C THR A 317 -14.73 -21.24 -24.87
N ASP A 318 -13.78 -20.72 -24.09
CA ASP A 318 -12.37 -21.16 -24.11
C ASP A 318 -11.80 -21.14 -22.69
N GLU A 319 -11.62 -22.34 -22.12
CA GLU A 319 -11.14 -22.53 -20.75
C GLU A 319 -9.75 -21.92 -20.51
N LYS A 320 -8.87 -21.95 -21.52
CA LYS A 320 -7.55 -21.35 -21.42
C LYS A 320 -7.66 -19.83 -21.30
N LYS A 321 -8.58 -19.21 -22.06
CA LYS A 321 -8.85 -17.76 -21.95
C LYS A 321 -9.58 -17.42 -20.67
N ARG A 322 -10.54 -18.25 -20.23
CA ARG A 322 -11.23 -18.08 -18.94
C ARG A 322 -10.22 -17.94 -17.80
N ILE A 323 -9.26 -18.88 -17.72
CA ILE A 323 -8.17 -18.84 -16.72
C ILE A 323 -7.28 -17.61 -16.92
N ALA A 324 -6.83 -17.34 -18.15
CA ALA A 324 -5.92 -16.23 -18.42
C ALA A 324 -6.50 -14.84 -18.11
N PHE A 325 -7.83 -14.67 -18.20
CA PHE A 325 -8.49 -13.38 -17.96
C PHE A 325 -9.01 -13.18 -16.55
N GLN A 326 -8.96 -14.20 -15.67
CA GLN A 326 -9.51 -14.08 -14.31
C GLN A 326 -8.93 -12.88 -13.55
N SER A 327 -7.61 -12.66 -13.63
CA SER A 327 -6.91 -11.54 -12.98
C SER A 327 -7.41 -10.18 -13.45
N ASN A 328 -7.53 -9.98 -14.78
CA ASN A 328 -7.98 -8.72 -15.35
C ASN A 328 -9.42 -8.42 -14.97
N ILE A 329 -10.29 -9.44 -15.07
CA ILE A 329 -11.70 -9.33 -14.68
C ILE A 329 -11.81 -8.94 -13.21
N ALA A 330 -11.13 -9.66 -12.30
CA ALA A 330 -11.16 -9.35 -10.87
C ALA A 330 -10.64 -7.93 -10.57
N SER A 331 -9.59 -7.49 -11.27
CA SER A 331 -9.05 -6.14 -11.15
C SER A 331 -10.04 -5.06 -11.59
N PHE A 332 -10.71 -5.25 -12.73
CA PHE A 332 -11.71 -4.31 -13.24
C PHE A 332 -12.97 -4.29 -12.37
N ASP A 333 -13.46 -5.45 -11.94
CA ASP A 333 -14.61 -5.58 -11.05
C ASP A 333 -14.38 -4.94 -9.68
N ASN A 334 -13.16 -5.09 -9.13
CA ASN A 334 -12.80 -4.41 -7.89
C ASN A 334 -12.69 -2.89 -8.09
N SER A 335 -12.10 -2.45 -9.19
CA SER A 335 -11.86 -1.04 -9.46
C SER A 335 -13.16 -0.27 -9.73
N ARG A 336 -14.13 -0.84 -10.44
CA ARG A 336 -15.39 -0.13 -10.77
C ARG A 336 -16.22 0.22 -9.54
N LYS A 337 -16.21 -0.63 -8.51
CA LYS A 337 -16.92 -0.39 -7.23
C LYS A 337 -16.38 0.79 -6.44
N ALA A 338 -15.15 1.21 -6.71
CA ALA A 338 -14.61 2.43 -6.13
C ALA A 338 -15.21 3.70 -6.76
N PHE A 339 -15.92 3.57 -7.89
CA PHE A 339 -16.47 4.68 -8.67
C PHE A 339 -18.00 4.70 -8.73
N GLY A 340 -18.66 3.56 -8.56
CA GLY A 340 -20.13 3.41 -8.58
C GLY A 340 -20.63 2.42 -7.54
#